data_AF-A0A831KB10-F1
#
_entry.id   AF-A0A831KB10-F1
#
_cell.length_a   1.000
_cell.length_b   1.000
_cell.length_c   1.000
_cell.angle_alpha   90.00
_cell.angle_beta   90.00
_cell.angle_gamma   90.00
#
_symmetry.space_group_name_H-M   'P 1'
#
loop_
_entity.id
_entity.type
_entity.pdbx_description
1 polymer ?
#
loop_
_entity_poly.entity_id
_entity_poly.type
_entity_poly.pdbx_seq_one_letter_code
_entity_poly.pdbx_strand_id
1 'polypeptide(L)'
;MVEKTSADLKAGPEQLIYASILEKGMLVGLVILFITFIIYAFGIMKPYIPLDQISQYWSMNVHDYLHHAKIEGGWSWVRMLGYGDFLNFIGIAILAGVTIL
;
A
#
# COMPACT_ATOMS: atom_id res chain seq x y z
N MET A 1 12.60 20.42 -36.88
CA MET A 1 11.79 19.77 -35.84
C MET A 1 10.34 20.07 -36.19
N VAL A 2 9.55 19.08 -36.63
CA VAL A 2 8.15 19.32 -37.05
C VAL A 2 7.31 19.49 -35.78
N GLU A 3 6.72 20.67 -35.61
CA GLU A 3 5.81 20.98 -34.51
C GLU A 3 4.50 20.20 -34.72
N LYS A 4 4.22 19.23 -33.84
CA LYS A 4 2.97 18.47 -33.88
C LYS A 4 1.84 19.32 -33.32
N THR A 5 0.89 19.70 -34.18
CA THR A 5 -0.35 20.40 -33.82
C THR A 5 -1.17 19.58 -32.81
N SER A 6 -1.82 20.24 -31.84
CA SER A 6 -2.53 19.65 -30.68
C SER A 6 -3.54 18.53 -30.97
N ALA A 7 -4.02 18.41 -32.21
CA ALA A 7 -4.87 17.31 -32.66
C ALA A 7 -4.14 15.95 -32.70
N ASP A 8 -2.81 15.98 -32.85
CA ASP A 8 -1.91 14.83 -33.00
C ASP A 8 -1.40 14.28 -31.64
N LEU A 9 -1.85 14.90 -30.53
CA LEU A 9 -1.51 14.55 -29.14
C LEU A 9 -2.67 13.89 -28.38
N LYS A 10 -3.76 13.50 -29.07
CA LYS A 10 -4.87 12.82 -28.40
C LYS A 10 -4.46 11.41 -27.99
N ALA A 11 -4.74 11.07 -26.74
CA ALA A 11 -4.51 9.72 -26.22
C ALA A 11 -5.30 8.70 -27.05
N GLY A 12 -4.64 7.61 -27.43
CA GLY A 12 -5.28 6.50 -28.12
C GLY A 12 -6.36 5.83 -27.26
N PRO A 13 -7.30 5.09 -27.87
CA PRO A 13 -8.36 4.41 -27.13
C PRO A 13 -7.81 3.46 -26.06
N GLU A 14 -6.70 2.77 -26.33
CA GLU A 14 -5.99 1.93 -25.37
C GLU A 14 -5.39 2.72 -24.20
N GLN A 15 -4.85 3.91 -24.44
CA GLN A 15 -4.30 4.78 -23.39
C GLN A 15 -5.40 5.30 -22.47
N LEU A 16 -6.59 5.59 -23.02
CA LEU A 16 -7.75 6.02 -22.24
C LEU A 16 -8.30 4.87 -21.37
N ILE A 17 -8.33 3.65 -21.90
CA ILE A 17 -8.73 2.45 -21.13
C ILE A 17 -7.72 2.21 -20.00
N TYR A 18 -6.42 2.25 -20.31
CA TYR A 18 -5.36 2.13 -19.34
C TYR A 18 -5.48 3.17 -18.21
N ALA A 19 -5.61 4.45 -18.58
CA ALA A 19 -5.79 5.53 -17.62
C ALA A 19 -7.02 5.32 -16.73
N SER A 20 -8.13 4.82 -17.30
CA SER A 20 -9.34 4.53 -16.55
C SER A 20 -9.17 3.37 -15.55
N ILE A 21 -8.40 2.34 -15.92
CA ILE A 21 -8.06 1.23 -15.02
C ILE A 21 -7.18 1.75 -13.87
N LEU A 22 -6.16 2.54 -14.21
CA LEU A 22 -5.23 3.12 -13.24
C LEU A 22 -5.94 4.06 -12.26
N GLU A 23 -6.82 4.93 -12.76
CA GLU A 23 -7.63 5.84 -11.93
C GLU A 23 -8.51 5.06 -10.95
N LYS A 24 -9.27 4.08 -11.44
CA LYS A 24 -10.16 3.26 -10.60
C LYS A 24 -9.36 2.45 -9.58
N GLY A 25 -8.27 1.82 -10.00
CA GLY A 25 -7.40 1.05 -9.12
C GLY A 25 -6.79 1.92 -8.01
N MET A 26 -6.34 3.13 -8.36
CA MET A 26 -5.80 4.09 -7.40
C MET A 26 -6.87 4.54 -6.40
N LEU A 27 -8.08 4.89 -6.86
CA LEU A 27 -9.18 5.27 -5.98
C LEU A 27 -9.58 4.12 -5.02
N VAL A 28 -9.69 2.90 -5.54
CA VAL A 28 -10.00 1.70 -4.72
C VAL A 28 -8.90 1.47 -3.68
N GLY A 29 -7.62 1.48 -4.08
CA GLY A 29 -6.50 1.30 -3.18
C GLY A 29 -6.43 2.38 -2.11
N LEU A 30 -6.69 3.63 -2.48
CA LEU A 30 -6.71 4.77 -1.56
C LEU A 30 -7.85 4.66 -0.53
N VAL A 31 -9.05 4.31 -0.96
CA VAL A 31 -10.20 4.09 -0.05
C VAL A 31 -9.89 2.97 0.93
N ILE A 32 -9.34 1.85 0.46
CA ILE A 32 -8.95 0.73 1.33
C ILE A 32 -7.86 1.18 2.32
N LEU A 33 -6.87 1.95 1.88
CA LEU A 33 -5.83 2.48 2.75
C LEU A 33 -6.42 3.38 3.84
N PHE A 34 -7.34 4.29 3.50
CA PHE A 34 -8.01 5.11 4.50
C PHE A 34 -8.81 4.30 5.52
N ILE A 35 -9.59 3.31 5.06
CA ILE A 35 -10.37 2.46 5.96
C ILE A 35 -9.45 1.69 6.92
N THR A 36 -8.40 1.06 6.39
CA THR A 36 -7.45 0.28 7.20
C THR A 36 -6.64 1.17 8.14
N PHE A 37 -6.29 2.38 7.72
CA PHE A 37 -5.65 3.37 8.57
C PHE A 37 -6.57 3.83 9.70
N ILE A 38 -7.86 4.06 9.45
CA ILE A 38 -8.85 4.39 10.49
C ILE A 38 -8.95 3.24 11.50
N ILE A 39 -9.03 1.99 11.04
CA ILE A 39 -9.06 0.82 11.94
C ILE A 39 -7.85 0.79 12.88
N TYR A 40 -6.65 1.07 12.34
CA TYR A 40 -5.42 1.15 13.11
C TYR A 40 -5.39 2.35 14.07
N ALA A 41 -5.67 3.55 13.57
CA ALA A 41 -5.56 4.80 14.33
C ALA A 41 -6.53 4.88 15.51
N PHE A 42 -7.74 4.35 15.34
CA PHE A 42 -8.72 4.27 16.42
C PHE A 42 -8.57 3.01 17.30
N GLY A 43 -7.59 2.15 17.02
CA GLY A 43 -7.35 0.94 17.80
C GLY A 43 -8.50 -0.06 17.77
N ILE A 44 -9.30 -0.06 16.69
CA ILE A 44 -10.46 -0.95 16.52
C ILE A 44 -10.01 -2.41 16.52
N MET A 45 -8.82 -2.68 15.99
CA MET A 45 -8.17 -3.99 15.98
C MET A 45 -6.84 -3.92 16.73
N LYS A 46 -6.47 -5.00 17.43
CA LYS A 46 -5.19 -5.07 18.13
C LYS A 46 -4.03 -5.00 17.13
N PRO A 47 -3.05 -4.12 17.33
CA PRO A 47 -1.81 -4.16 16.54
C PRO A 47 -0.97 -5.35 16.97
N TYR A 48 -0.11 -5.83 16.06
CA TYR A 48 0.86 -6.87 16.36
C TYR A 48 1.95 -6.33 17.29
N ILE A 49 2.45 -5.12 17.00
CA ILE A 49 3.36 -4.39 17.88
C ILE A 49 2.59 -3.27 18.59
N PRO A 50 2.44 -3.34 19.93
CA PRO A 50 1.80 -2.29 20.71
C PRO A 50 2.50 -0.93 20.54
N LEU A 51 1.72 0.15 20.47
CA LEU A 51 2.23 1.51 20.23
C LEU A 51 3.29 1.96 21.25
N ASP A 52 3.15 1.52 22.50
CA ASP A 52 4.07 1.79 23.61
C ASP A 52 5.41 1.03 23.48
N GLN A 53 5.47 -0.01 22.65
CA GLN A 53 6.66 -0.84 22.42
C GLN A 53 7.38 -0.50 21.13
N ILE A 54 6.76 0.25 20.21
CA ILE A 54 7.33 0.60 18.89
C ILE A 54 8.72 1.25 19.02
N SER A 55 8.91 2.14 19.99
CA SER A 55 10.19 2.85 20.19
C SER A 55 11.36 1.92 20.52
N GLN A 56 11.10 0.74 21.08
CA GLN A 56 12.12 -0.25 21.42
C GLN A 56 12.79 -0.84 20.16
N TYR A 57 12.10 -0.80 19.03
CA TYR A 57 12.56 -1.39 17.77
C TYR A 57 13.24 -0.38 16.83
N TRP A 58 13.12 0.93 17.07
CA TRP A 58 13.60 1.97 16.14
C TRP A 58 15.10 1.98 15.89
N SER A 59 15.89 1.58 16.88
CA SER A 59 17.35 1.50 16.75
C SER A 59 17.84 0.19 16.14
N MET A 60 16.95 -0.80 15.98
CA MET A 60 17.32 -2.09 15.40
C MET A 60 17.42 -1.98 13.89
N ASN A 61 18.38 -2.68 13.29
CA ASN A 61 18.34 -2.90 11.85
C ASN A 61 17.17 -3.85 11.51
N VAL A 62 16.78 -3.89 10.23
CA VAL A 62 15.63 -4.66 9.78
C VAL A 62 15.75 -6.17 10.06
N HIS A 63 16.96 -6.74 10.00
CA HIS A 63 17.15 -8.17 10.26
C HIS A 63 16.88 -8.50 11.73
N ASP A 64 17.45 -7.70 12.63
CA ASP A 64 17.24 -7.85 14.07
C ASP A 64 15.79 -7.58 14.45
N TYR A 65 15.15 -6.55 13.88
CA TYR A 65 13.74 -6.26 14.09
C TYR A 65 12.85 -7.47 13.74
N LEU A 66 13.00 -8.03 12.53
CA LEU A 66 12.21 -9.17 12.07
C LEU A 66 12.40 -10.39 12.97
N HIS A 67 13.64 -10.66 13.39
CA HIS A 67 13.95 -11.76 14.30
C HIS A 67 13.31 -11.56 15.70
N HIS A 68 13.46 -10.38 16.31
CA HIS A 68 12.92 -10.08 17.64
C HIS A 68 11.39 -10.02 17.66
N ALA A 69 10.81 -9.42 16.63
CA ALA A 69 9.37 -9.34 16.47
C ALA A 69 8.76 -10.66 16.00
N LYS A 70 9.57 -11.69 15.66
CA LYS A 70 9.10 -12.97 15.10
C LYS A 70 8.26 -12.79 13.83
N ILE A 71 8.64 -11.83 13.01
CA ILE A 71 8.02 -11.53 11.73
C ILE A 71 8.88 -12.15 10.64
N GLU A 72 8.33 -13.11 9.92
CA GLU A 72 8.97 -13.61 8.70
C GLU A 72 8.93 -12.54 7.60
N GLY A 73 9.99 -12.42 6.80
CA GLY A 73 10.06 -11.44 5.71
C GLY A 73 9.15 -11.76 4.52
N GLY A 74 9.20 -10.90 3.50
CA GLY A 74 8.49 -11.11 2.23
C GLY A 74 6.97 -11.03 2.38
N TRP A 75 6.26 -12.07 1.91
CA TRP A 75 4.79 -12.13 1.88
C TRP A 75 4.14 -12.58 3.19
N SER A 76 4.90 -12.78 4.26
CA SER A 76 4.35 -13.24 5.55
C SER A 76 3.25 -12.33 6.09
N TRP A 77 3.30 -11.03 5.76
CA TRP A 77 2.30 -10.05 6.16
C TRP A 77 0.85 -10.44 5.82
N VAL A 78 0.64 -11.26 4.77
CA VAL A 78 -0.70 -11.77 4.41
C VAL A 78 -1.29 -12.64 5.52
N ARG A 79 -0.46 -13.40 6.25
CA ARG A 79 -0.89 -14.17 7.43
C ARG A 79 -1.10 -13.29 8.67
N MET A 80 -0.67 -12.03 8.62
CA MET A 80 -0.74 -11.07 9.72
C MET A 80 -1.92 -10.09 9.61
N LEU A 81 -2.80 -10.27 8.62
CA LEU A 81 -3.99 -9.43 8.44
C LEU A 81 -4.99 -9.46 9.60
N GLY A 82 -4.80 -10.34 10.58
CA GLY A 82 -5.54 -10.31 11.85
C GLY A 82 -5.10 -9.19 12.81
N TYR A 83 -4.06 -8.42 12.44
CA TYR A 83 -3.53 -7.32 13.24
C TYR A 83 -3.70 -5.97 12.53
N GLY A 84 -4.11 -4.95 13.29
CA GLY A 84 -4.53 -3.66 12.72
C GLY A 84 -3.41 -2.90 12.00
N ASP A 85 -2.18 -2.99 12.48
CA ASP A 85 -0.98 -2.42 11.86
C ASP A 85 -0.68 -3.03 10.47
N PHE A 86 -0.95 -4.31 10.29
CA PHE A 86 -0.72 -5.03 9.03
C PHE A 86 -1.84 -4.85 7.99
N LEU A 87 -3.04 -4.40 8.37
CA LEU A 87 -4.13 -4.15 7.43
C LEU A 87 -3.79 -3.08 6.38
N ASN A 88 -2.99 -2.07 6.74
CA ASN A 88 -2.56 -1.00 5.83
C ASN A 88 -1.80 -1.54 4.61
N PHE A 89 -1.16 -2.70 4.73
CA PHE A 89 -0.40 -3.29 3.64
C PHE A 89 -1.29 -3.73 2.47
N ILE A 90 -2.58 -3.99 2.71
CA ILE A 90 -3.54 -4.30 1.65
C ILE A 90 -3.66 -3.09 0.69
N GLY A 91 -3.90 -1.90 1.24
CA GLY A 91 -4.01 -0.68 0.44
C GLY A 91 -2.72 -0.37 -0.30
N ILE A 92 -1.57 -0.49 0.38
CA ILE A 92 -0.25 -0.28 -0.21
C ILE A 92 0.02 -1.27 -1.36
N ALA A 93 -0.27 -2.55 -1.17
CA ALA A 93 -0.07 -3.58 -2.19
C ALA A 93 -0.94 -3.35 -3.43
N ILE A 94 -2.19 -2.92 -3.25
CA ILE A 94 -3.09 -2.57 -4.37
C ILE A 94 -2.53 -1.36 -5.12
N LEU A 95 -2.20 -0.26 -4.41
CA LEU A 95 -1.68 0.95 -5.03
C LEU A 95 -0.37 0.70 -5.80
N ALA A 96 0.52 -0.12 -5.24
CA ALA A 96 1.74 -0.53 -5.90
C ALA A 96 1.50 -1.49 -7.09
N GLY A 97 0.48 -2.36 -7.02
CA GLY A 97 0.16 -3.31 -8.08
C GLY A 97 -0.54 -2.67 -9.28
N VAL A 98 -1.33 -1.62 -9.07
CA VAL A 98 -2.09 -0.93 -10.13
C VAL A 98 -1.18 -0.27 -11.18
N THR A 99 0.07 0.06 -10.84
CA THR A 99 1.03 0.66 -11.78
C THR A 99 1.70 -0.37 -12.71
N ILE A 100 1.59 -1.66 -12.39
CA ILE A 100 2.14 -2.76 -13.19
C ILE A 100 1.14 -3.23 -14.25
N LEU A 101 -0.16 -3.08 -13.95
CA LEU A 101 -1.27 -3.34 -14.87
C LEU A 101 -1.34 -2.25 -15.94
#